data_AF-A0A3C0BP10-F1
#
_entry.id   AF-A0A3C0BP10-F1
#
_cell.length_a   1.000
_cell.length_b   1.000
_cell.length_c   1.000
_cell.angle_alpha   90.00
_cell.angle_beta   90.00
_cell.angle_gamma   90.00
#
_symmetry.space_group_name_H-M   'P 1'
#
loop_
_entity.id
_entity.type
_entity.pdbx_description
1 polymer ?
#
loop_
_entity_poly.entity_id
_entity_poly.type
_entity_poly.pdbx_seq_one_letter_code
_entity_poly.pdbx_strand_id
1 'polypeptide(L)' 'MSTARRKIGIIGAGHVGSHAASELIARNLVEETVFVDTDKRKAASQALELFVIIPGNIIPSI' A
#
# COMPACT_ATOMS: atom_id res chain seq x y z
N MET A 1 16.18 10.81 16.00
CA MET A 1 15.50 9.53 16.23
C MET A 1 15.36 8.84 14.88
N SER A 2 16.06 7.73 14.62
CA SER A 2 15.90 7.01 13.36
C SER A 2 14.67 6.10 13.45
N THR A 3 13.50 6.64 13.11
CA THR A 3 12.30 5.85 12.94
C THR A 3 12.51 4.91 11.75
N ALA A 4 12.62 3.61 12.02
CA ALA A 4 12.56 2.61 10.96
C ALA A 4 11.26 2.86 10.18
N ARG A 5 11.36 3.19 8.89
CA ARG A 5 10.18 3.39 8.03
C ARG A 5 9.25 2.20 8.20
N ARG A 6 7.99 2.45 8.56
CA ARG A 6 6.99 1.38 8.72
C ARG A 6 6.56 0.91 7.34
N LYS A 7 7.31 -0.06 6.81
CA LYS A 7 7.05 -0.74 5.55
C LYS A 7 6.26 -2.02 5.80
N ILE A 8 5.16 -2.19 5.08
CA ILE A 8 4.32 -3.39 5.15
C ILE A 8 4.15 -4.03 3.76
N GLY A 9 3.94 -5.34 3.74
CA GLY A 9 3.52 -6.09 2.56
C GLY A 9 2.09 -6.59 2.73
N ILE A 10 1.24 -6.36 1.73
CA ILE A 10 -0.13 -6.89 1.65
C ILE A 10 -0.14 -7.98 0.59
N ILE A 11 -0.33 -9.22 1.02
CA ILE A 11 -0.40 -10.39 0.13
C ILE A 11 -1.89 -10.68 -0.13
N GLY A 12 -2.32 -10.43 -1.37
CA GLY A 12 -3.70 -10.46 -1.82
C GLY A 12 -4.32 -9.07 -1.89
N ALA A 13 -4.41 -8.52 -3.10
CA ALA A 13 -5.07 -7.25 -3.43
C ALA A 13 -6.61 -7.43 -3.60
N GLY A 14 -7.18 -8.31 -2.78
CA GLY A 14 -8.63 -8.51 -2.68
C GLY A 14 -9.25 -7.64 -1.59
N HIS A 15 -10.57 -7.75 -1.40
CA HIS A 15 -11.34 -6.89 -0.50
C HIS A 15 -10.74 -6.76 0.91
N VAL A 16 -10.27 -7.87 1.49
CA VAL A 16 -9.67 -7.90 2.83
C VAL A 16 -8.32 -7.18 2.87
N GLY A 17 -7.43 -7.46 1.91
CA GLY A 17 -6.10 -6.86 1.87
C GLY A 17 -6.15 -5.35 1.62
N SER A 18 -7.03 -4.93 0.71
CA SER A 18 -7.31 -3.52 0.41
C SER A 18 -7.87 -2.77 1.60
N HIS A 19 -8.85 -3.34 2.31
CA HIS A 19 -9.42 -2.73 3.50
C HIS A 19 -8.39 -2.61 4.63
N ALA A 20 -7.61 -3.66 4.87
CA ALA A 20 -6.54 -3.64 5.86
C ALA A 20 -5.50 -2.55 5.54
N ALA A 21 -5.07 -2.44 4.29
CA ALA A 21 -4.15 -1.39 3.86
C ALA A 21 -4.74 0.01 4.05
N SER A 22 -5.99 0.22 3.64
CA SER A 22 -6.68 1.51 3.77
C SER A 22 -6.79 1.96 5.23
N GLU A 23 -7.14 1.06 6.16
CA GLU A 23 -7.22 1.39 7.60
C GLU A 23 -5.85 1.75 8.20
N LEU A 24 -4.80 1.02 7.82
CA LEU A 24 -3.45 1.29 8.29
C LEU A 24 -2.92 2.64 7.79
N ILE A 25 -3.20 2.96 6.52
CA ILE A 25 -2.87 4.24 5.90
C ILE A 25 -3.68 5.37 6.53
N ALA A 26 -5.00 5.21 6.68
CA ALA A 26 -5.88 6.24 7.26
C ALA A 26 -5.51 6.62 8.69
N ARG A 27 -4.93 5.68 9.45
CA ARG A 27 -4.44 5.89 10.82
C ARG A 27 -2.99 6.40 10.87
N ASN A 28 -2.37 6.67 9.71
CA ASN A 28 -0.99 7.11 9.57
C ASN A 28 0.02 6.18 10.27
N LEU A 29 -0.25 4.87 10.25
CA LEU A 29 0.57 3.84 10.90
C LEU A 29 1.64 3.26 9.98
N VAL A 30 1.60 3.60 8.69
CA VAL A 30 2.42 3.00 7.64
C VAL A 30 2.91 4.09 6.70
N GLU A 31 4.18 4.00 6.33
CA GLU A 31 4.83 4.94 5.42
C GLU A 31 5.00 4.35 4.02
N GLU A 32 5.11 3.02 3.91
CA GLU A 32 5.29 2.32 2.65
C GLU A 32 4.47 1.03 2.63
N THR A 33 3.63 0.87 1.61
CA THR A 33 2.79 -0.32 1.42
C THR A 33 3.13 -0.97 0.09
N VAL A 34 3.41 -2.28 0.11
CA VAL A 34 3.68 -3.08 -1.09
C VAL A 34 2.55 -4.08 -1.30
N PHE A 35 1.88 -4.04 -2.45
CA PHE A 35 0.88 -5.04 -2.84
C PHE A 35 1.52 -6.18 -3.61
N VAL A 36 1.25 -7.41 -3.16
CA VAL A 36 1.63 -8.64 -3.85
C VAL A 36 0.36 -9.42 -4.15
N ASP A 37 0.08 -9.63 -5.43
CA ASP A 37 -1.02 -10.48 -5.87
C ASP A 37 -0.56 -11.33 -7.06
N THR A 38 -1.17 -12.50 -7.23
CA THR A 38 -1.04 -13.30 -8.45
C THR A 38 -1.51 -12.54 -9.69
N ASP A 39 -2.54 -11.69 -9.55
CA ASP A 39 -3.00 -10.79 -10.60
C ASP A 39 -2.31 -9.43 -10.45
N LYS A 40 -1.26 -9.24 -11.25
CA LYS A 40 -0.49 -7.99 -11.28
C LYS A 40 -1.35 -6.76 -11.55
N ARG A 41 -2.46 -6.90 -12.30
CA ARG A 41 -3.37 -5.77 -12.58
C ARG A 41 -4.13 -5.38 -11.33
N LYS A 42 -4.61 -6.34 -10.54
CA LYS A 42 -5.25 -6.06 -9.24
C LYS A 42 -4.30 -5.38 -8.28
N ALA A 43 -3.07 -5.88 -8.15
CA ALA A 43 -2.05 -5.26 -7.30
C ALA A 43 -1.77 -3.80 -7.72
N ALA A 44 -1.60 -3.53 -9.02
CA ALA A 44 -1.36 -2.19 -9.54
C ALA A 44 -2.56 -1.25 -9.34
N SER A 45 -3.79 -1.72 -9.61
CA SER A 45 -5.00 -0.94 -9.38
C SER A 45 -5.16 -0.53 -7.92
N GLN A 46 -4.91 -1.45 -6.98
CA GLN A 46 -5.01 -1.18 -5.55
C GLN A 46 -3.90 -0.25 -5.04
N ALA A 47 -2.69 -0.42 -5.54
CA ALA A 47 -1.60 0.52 -5.24
C ALA A 47 -1.92 1.94 -5.73
N LEU A 48 -2.52 2.09 -6.92
CA LEU A 48 -2.90 3.39 -7.47
C LEU A 48 -4.05 4.06 -6.68
N GLU A 49 -5.06 3.28 -6.29
CA GLU A 49 -6.21 3.75 -5.50
C GLU A 49 -5.76 4.35 -4.16
N LEU A 50 -4.88 3.65 -3.45
CA LEU A 50 -4.34 4.10 -2.17
C LEU A 50 -3.30 5.20 -2.31
N PHE A 51 -2.64 5.31 -3.47
CA PHE A 51 -1.67 6.37 -3.74
C PHE A 51 -2.32 7.75 -3.89
N VAL A 52 -3.47 7.87 -4.56
CA VAL A 52 -4.17 9.16 -4.71
C VAL A 52 -4.53 9.78 -3.36
N ILE A 53 -4.75 8.96 -2.33
CA ILE A 53 -5.08 9.42 -0.98
C ILE A 53 -3.85 10.04 -0.28
N ILE A 54 -2.62 9.73 -0.72
CA ILE A 54 -1.37 10.18 -0.09
C ILE A 54 -0.60 11.12 -1.05
N PRO A 55 -0.67 12.45 -0.85
CA PRO A 55 0.12 13.37 -1.66
C PRO A 55 1.62 13.22 -1.33
N GLY A 56 2.41 12.64 -2.24
CA GLY A 56 3.86 12.86 -2.27
C GLY A 56 4.83 11.67 -2.41
N ASN A 57 4.42 10.44 -2.74
CA ASN A 57 5.39 9.32 -2.81
C ASN A 57 5.51 8.62 -4.18
N ILE A 58 6.67 8.80 -4.80
CA ILE A 58 7.07 8.29 -6.11
C ILE A 58 6.87 6.77 -6.20
N ILE A 59 6.25 6.33 -7.30
CA ILE A 59 6.10 4.92 -7.72
C ILE A 59 7.48 4.22 -7.62
N PRO A 60 7.67 3.17 -6.80
CA PRO A 60 8.82 2.30 -7.00
C PRO A 60 8.55 1.46 -8.24
N SER A 61 9.50 1.49 -9.18
CA SER A 61 9.47 0.75 -10.42
C SER A 61 9.16 -0.73 -10.16
N ILE A 62 7.98 -1.15 -10.60
CA ILE A 62 7.67 -2.56 -10.91
C ILE A 62 8.64 -3.10 -11.97
#